data_AF-A0A7C4ANB0-F1
#
_entry.id   AF-A0A7C4ANB0-F1
#
_cell.length_a   1.000
_cell.length_b   1.000
_cell.length_c   1.000
_cell.angle_alpha   90.00
_cell.angle_beta   90.00
_cell.angle_gamma   90.00
#
_symmetry.space_group_name_H-M   'P 1'
#
loop_
_entity.id
_entity.type
_entity.pdbx_description
1 polymer ?
#
loop_
_entity_poly.entity_id
_entity_poly.type
_entity_poly.pdbx_seq_one_letter_code
_entity_poly.pdbx_strand_id
1 'polypeptide(L)'
;MTELITKGFLFPNDIEVHWSLMIVLYPYITGLVAGAFIVSSLYHVFGRTELKPVAKFSLVAAFSFLMFACTPLLFHLGHPERAFNIMFTPKFTSAMSGFGYIYSFYLLLVLCEIWFVFREDIIRKVRETRG
;
A
#
# COMPACT_ATOMS: atom_id res chain seq x y z
N MET A 1 -3.85 7.45 32.13
CA MET A 1 -4.11 6.18 31.41
C MET A 1 -2.95 5.19 31.49
N THR A 2 -1.76 5.62 31.94
CA THR A 2 -0.54 4.79 32.08
C THR A 2 -0.49 3.94 33.35
N GLU A 3 -1.28 4.24 34.39
CA GLU A 3 -1.20 3.53 35.68
C GLU A 3 -2.07 2.27 35.80
N LEU A 4 -2.96 2.00 34.83
CA LEU A 4 -3.94 0.90 34.93
C LEU A 4 -3.43 -0.45 34.38
N ILE A 5 -2.22 -0.51 33.78
CA ILE A 5 -1.70 -1.72 33.11
C ILE A 5 -0.66 -2.47 33.97
N THR A 6 -0.09 -1.84 35.00
CA THR A 6 1.00 -2.37 35.83
C THR A 6 0.51 -3.09 37.10
N LYS A 7 -0.15 -4.24 36.96
CA LYS A 7 -0.36 -5.19 38.08
C LYS A 7 0.47 -6.47 37.89
N GLY A 8 1.78 -6.33 37.69
CA GLY A 8 2.71 -7.46 37.56
C GLY A 8 4.16 -7.02 37.29
N PHE A 9 5.13 -7.91 37.48
CA PHE A 9 6.52 -7.67 37.06
C PHE A 9 6.58 -7.67 35.53
N LEU A 10 6.98 -6.53 34.96
CA LEU A 10 7.23 -6.36 33.52
C LEU A 10 8.72 -6.19 33.31
N PHE A 11 9.26 -6.83 32.27
CA PHE A 11 10.64 -6.58 31.88
C PHE A 11 10.79 -5.13 31.44
N PRO A 12 11.94 -4.48 31.69
CA PRO A 12 12.18 -3.09 31.28
C PRO A 12 11.90 -2.82 29.80
N ASN A 13 12.10 -3.83 28.95
CA ASN A 13 11.87 -3.76 27.51
C ASN A 13 10.38 -3.87 27.13
N ASP A 14 9.53 -4.40 28.00
CA ASP A 14 8.09 -4.59 27.78
C ASP A 14 7.23 -3.47 28.39
N ILE A 15 7.87 -2.48 29.03
CA ILE A 15 7.19 -1.31 29.60
C ILE A 15 6.62 -0.42 28.48
N GLU A 16 7.27 -0.41 27.32
CA GLU A 16 6.87 0.40 26.17
C GLU A 16 6.07 -0.42 25.14
N VAL A 17 5.06 0.22 24.56
CA VAL A 17 4.26 -0.37 23.49
C VAL A 17 5.09 -0.41 22.21
N HIS A 18 5.62 -1.59 21.88
CA HIS A 18 6.48 -1.81 20.71
C HIS A 18 5.80 -1.42 19.39
N TRP A 19 4.50 -1.71 19.25
CA TRP A 19 3.71 -1.39 18.06
C TRP A 19 2.88 -0.13 18.30
N SER A 20 3.46 1.00 17.94
CA SER A 20 2.80 2.30 18.03
C SER A 20 1.89 2.55 16.83
N LEU A 21 1.25 3.73 16.79
CA LEU A 21 0.32 4.18 15.76
C LEU A 21 0.87 3.98 14.33
N MET A 22 2.19 4.11 14.14
CA MET A 22 2.84 3.93 12.84
C MET A 22 2.63 2.52 12.27
N ILE A 23 2.66 1.47 13.10
CA ILE A 23 2.35 0.11 12.64
C ILE A 23 0.87 -0.05 12.33
N VAL A 24 -0.02 0.67 12.99
CA VAL A 24 -1.47 0.63 12.73
C VAL A 24 -1.82 1.37 11.43
N LEU A 25 -1.10 2.43 11.08
CA LEU A 25 -1.29 3.17 9.84
C LEU A 25 -0.94 2.34 8.60
N TYR A 26 0.03 1.45 8.69
CA TYR A 26 0.43 0.57 7.59
C TYR A 26 -0.72 -0.33 7.04
N PRO A 27 -1.38 -1.20 7.84
CA PRO A 27 -2.52 -2.00 7.39
C PRO A 27 -3.73 -1.13 7.05
N TYR A 28 -3.90 0.03 7.70
CA TYR A 28 -4.97 0.97 7.35
C TYR A 28 -4.80 1.49 5.91
N ILE A 29 -3.62 2.02 5.57
CA ILE A 29 -3.34 2.54 4.22
C ILE A 29 -3.38 1.42 3.19
N THR A 30 -2.76 0.26 3.45
CA THR A 30 -2.81 -0.87 2.51
C THR A 30 -4.23 -1.43 2.34
N GLY A 31 -5.07 -1.38 3.37
CA GLY A 31 -6.50 -1.66 3.28
C GLY A 31 -7.25 -0.69 2.36
N LEU A 32 -6.94 0.61 2.44
CA LEU A 32 -7.48 1.62 1.51
C LEU A 32 -7.04 1.33 0.06
N VAL A 33 -5.78 0.96 -0.17
CA VAL A 33 -5.29 0.56 -1.50
C VAL A 33 -6.09 -0.63 -2.03
N ALA A 34 -6.26 -1.68 -1.23
CA ALA A 34 -7.02 -2.86 -1.62
C ALA A 34 -8.48 -2.52 -1.98
N GLY A 35 -9.14 -1.70 -1.16
CA GLY A 35 -10.49 -1.23 -1.43
C GLY A 35 -10.61 -0.43 -2.74
N ALA A 36 -9.70 0.53 -2.95
CA ALA A 36 -9.70 1.38 -4.15
C ALA A 36 -9.42 0.57 -5.44
N PHE A 37 -8.54 -0.43 -5.36
CA PHE A 37 -8.26 -1.35 -6.45
C PHE A 37 -9.46 -2.27 -6.77
N ILE A 38 -10.15 -2.79 -5.75
CA ILE A 38 -11.38 -3.58 -5.94
C ILE A 38 -12.44 -2.75 -6.66
N VAL A 39 -12.64 -1.48 -6.29
CA VAL A 39 -13.58 -0.58 -6.97
C VAL A 39 -13.22 -0.42 -8.45
N SER A 40 -11.93 -0.35 -8.79
CA SER A 40 -11.49 -0.29 -10.20
C SER A 40 -11.76 -1.60 -10.93
N SER A 41 -11.42 -2.73 -10.30
CA SER A 41 -11.62 -4.07 -10.83
C SER A 41 -13.09 -4.41 -11.10
N LEU A 42 -14.02 -3.91 -10.28
CA LEU A 42 -15.46 -4.12 -10.49
C LEU A 42 -15.93 -3.61 -11.85
N TYR A 43 -15.36 -2.52 -12.34
CA TYR A 43 -15.66 -2.04 -13.70
C TYR A 43 -14.86 -2.80 -14.76
N HIS A 44 -13.52 -2.83 -14.67
CA HIS A 44 -12.66 -3.35 -15.74
C HIS A 44 -12.72 -4.88 -15.90
N VAL A 45 -12.85 -5.63 -14.80
CA VAL A 45 -12.84 -7.10 -14.79
C VAL A 45 -14.25 -7.66 -14.75
N PHE A 46 -15.12 -7.10 -13.91
CA PHE A 46 -16.48 -7.64 -13.69
C PHE A 46 -17.57 -6.91 -14.50
N GLY A 47 -17.22 -5.88 -15.28
CA GLY A 47 -18.13 -5.22 -16.22
C GLY A 47 -19.22 -4.36 -15.58
N ARG A 48 -19.07 -3.95 -14.32
CA ARG A 48 -20.06 -3.09 -13.63
C ARG A 48 -19.97 -1.65 -14.13
N THR A 49 -20.81 -1.32 -15.11
CA THR A 49 -20.84 -0.02 -15.79
C THR A 49 -21.22 1.16 -14.90
N GLU A 50 -21.95 0.91 -13.81
CA GLU A 50 -22.31 1.91 -12.79
C GLU A 50 -21.07 2.57 -12.14
N LEU A 51 -19.97 1.82 -12.02
CA LEU A 51 -18.73 2.28 -11.39
C LEU A 51 -17.75 2.92 -12.37
N LYS A 52 -18.07 2.98 -13.67
CA LYS A 52 -17.23 3.59 -14.70
C LYS A 52 -16.66 4.98 -14.34
N PRO A 53 -17.43 5.95 -13.80
CA PRO A 53 -16.87 7.27 -13.49
C PRO A 53 -15.85 7.24 -12.34
N VAL A 54 -16.00 6.29 -11.41
CA VAL A 54 -15.13 6.17 -10.24
C VAL A 54 -13.95 5.25 -10.49
N ALA A 55 -14.04 4.29 -11.41
CA ALA A 55 -13.03 3.25 -11.63
C ALA A 55 -11.63 3.78 -11.98
N LYS A 56 -11.55 4.82 -12.83
CA LYS A 56 -10.26 5.46 -13.16
C LYS A 56 -9.70 6.25 -11.99
N PHE A 57 -10.57 6.95 -11.25
CA PHE A 57 -10.18 7.73 -10.07
C PHE A 57 -9.69 6.81 -8.94
N SER A 58 -10.39 5.71 -8.69
CA SER A 58 -10.03 4.74 -7.65
C SER A 58 -8.70 4.07 -7.94
N LEU A 59 -8.37 3.84 -9.22
CA LEU A 59 -7.07 3.30 -9.61
C LEU A 59 -5.91 4.27 -9.32
N VAL A 60 -6.09 5.55 -9.63
CA VAL A 60 -5.10 6.60 -9.30
C VAL A 60 -4.97 6.78 -7.79
N ALA A 61 -6.07 6.70 -7.05
CA ALA A 61 -6.07 6.73 -5.59
C ALA A 61 -5.31 5.53 -5.01
N ALA A 62 -5.57 4.31 -5.52
CA ALA A 62 -4.87 3.10 -5.12
C ALA A 62 -3.35 3.26 -5.31
N PHE A 63 -2.93 3.75 -6.48
CA PHE A 63 -1.52 4.00 -6.75
C PHE A 63 -0.90 5.04 -5.81
N SER A 64 -1.58 6.16 -5.58
CA SER A 64 -1.13 7.23 -4.67
C SER A 64 -0.92 6.70 -3.26
N PHE A 65 -1.90 5.98 -2.70
CA PHE A 65 -1.77 5.39 -1.38
C PHE A 65 -0.69 4.31 -1.32
N LEU A 66 -0.55 3.52 -2.38
CA LEU A 66 0.44 2.46 -2.44
C LEU A 66 1.86 3.03 -2.38
N MET A 67 2.15 4.13 -3.10
CA MET A 67 3.46 4.80 -3.04
C MET A 67 3.90 5.21 -1.63
N PHE A 68 2.95 5.57 -0.76
CA PHE A 68 3.24 6.04 0.59
C PHE A 68 2.94 5.01 1.69
N ALA A 69 2.44 3.81 1.33
CA ALA A 69 2.02 2.80 2.31
C ALA A 69 3.17 2.32 3.22
N CYS A 70 4.40 2.30 2.72
CA CYS A 70 5.57 1.90 3.51
C CYS A 70 6.13 3.03 4.39
N THR A 71 5.70 4.29 4.24
CA THR A 71 6.30 5.41 4.99
C THR A 71 6.14 5.30 6.52
N PRO A 72 4.98 4.90 7.08
CA PRO A 72 4.84 4.75 8.53
C PRO A 72 5.75 3.63 9.05
N LEU A 73 5.89 2.55 8.28
CA LEU A 73 6.76 1.43 8.62
C LEU A 73 8.23 1.84 8.64
N LEU A 74 8.68 2.62 7.65
CA LEU A 74 10.05 3.13 7.61
C LEU A 74 10.36 4.03 8.81
N PHE A 75 9.42 4.89 9.22
CA PHE A 75 9.60 5.75 10.40
C PHE A 75 9.52 5.00 11.71
N HIS A 76 8.85 3.84 11.75
CA HIS A 76 8.84 2.96 12.91
C HIS A 76 10.14 2.16 13.04
N LEU A 77 10.83 1.89 11.93
CA LEU A 77 12.16 1.30 11.95
C LEU A 77 13.17 2.24 12.60
N GLY A 78 13.91 1.77 13.62
CA GLY A 78 15.01 2.55 14.20
C GLY A 78 16.18 2.80 13.23
N HIS A 79 16.33 1.95 12.20
CA HIS A 79 17.37 2.03 11.18
C HIS A 79 16.74 1.85 9.78
N PRO A 80 16.09 2.90 9.23
CA PRO A 80 15.32 2.81 7.99
C PRO A 80 16.17 2.45 6.77
N GLU A 81 17.47 2.76 6.77
CA GLU A 81 18.40 2.43 5.70
C GLU A 81 18.54 0.92 5.48
N ARG A 82 18.24 0.11 6.51
CA ARG A 82 18.28 -1.36 6.43
C ARG A 82 17.00 -1.97 5.84
N ALA A 83 15.98 -1.18 5.55
CA ALA A 83 14.72 -1.69 5.00
C ALA A 83 14.93 -2.47 3.69
N PHE A 84 15.91 -2.07 2.86
CA PHE A 84 16.23 -2.78 1.61
C PHE A 84 16.78 -4.19 1.81
N ASN A 85 17.37 -4.50 2.97
CA ASN A 85 17.89 -5.84 3.28
C ASN A 85 16.77 -6.89 3.27
N ILE A 86 15.52 -6.48 3.46
CA ILE A 86 14.38 -7.39 3.41
C ILE A 86 14.17 -7.97 2.00
N MET A 87 14.56 -7.22 0.96
CA MET A 87 14.45 -7.63 -0.45
C MET A 87 15.68 -8.41 -0.93
N PHE A 88 16.87 -8.04 -0.45
CA PHE A 88 18.14 -8.65 -0.87
C PHE A 88 18.49 -9.91 -0.08
N THR A 89 18.18 -9.94 1.22
CA THR A 89 18.48 -11.06 2.14
C THR A 89 17.21 -11.49 2.88
N PRO A 90 16.18 -12.00 2.17
CA PRO A 90 14.90 -12.33 2.77
C PRO A 90 15.00 -13.52 3.73
N LYS A 91 14.27 -13.43 4.84
CA LYS A 91 14.03 -14.55 5.76
C LYS A 91 12.61 -15.05 5.54
N PHE A 92 12.42 -16.07 4.69
CA PHE A 92 11.10 -16.56 4.28
C PHE A 92 10.18 -17.03 5.43
N THR A 93 10.74 -17.32 6.61
CA THR A 93 9.96 -17.62 7.81
C THR A 93 9.31 -16.38 8.44
N SER A 94 9.72 -15.17 8.05
CA SER A 94 9.18 -13.91 8.55
C SER A 94 8.10 -13.39 7.61
N ALA A 95 6.89 -13.18 8.14
CA ALA A 95 5.77 -12.58 7.43
C ALA A 95 6.12 -11.20 6.84
N MET A 96 6.96 -10.43 7.53
CA MET A 96 7.38 -9.11 7.09
C MET A 96 8.14 -9.16 5.75
N SER A 97 8.96 -10.21 5.55
CA SER A 97 9.71 -10.36 4.31
C SER A 97 8.83 -10.75 3.12
N GLY A 98 7.81 -11.58 3.36
CA GLY A 98 6.81 -11.92 2.33
C GLY A 98 6.03 -10.69 1.88
N PHE A 99 5.67 -9.81 2.81
CA PHE A 99 4.96 -8.56 2.51
C PHE A 99 5.73 -7.63 1.57
N GLY A 100 7.07 -7.58 1.66
CA GLY A 100 7.89 -6.79 0.73
C GLY A 100 7.69 -7.21 -0.73
N TYR A 101 7.71 -8.52 -1.00
CA TYR A 101 7.49 -9.05 -2.36
C TYR A 101 6.06 -8.85 -2.85
N ILE A 102 5.07 -9.11 -2.00
CA ILE A 102 3.65 -8.90 -2.34
C ILE A 102 3.41 -7.44 -2.68
N TYR A 103 3.97 -6.52 -1.88
CA TYR A 103 3.88 -5.08 -2.12
C TYR A 103 4.51 -4.68 -3.47
N SER A 104 5.74 -5.13 -3.75
CA SER A 104 6.42 -4.81 -5.02
C SER A 104 5.67 -5.35 -6.23
N PHE A 105 5.18 -6.60 -6.15
CA PHE A 105 4.37 -7.19 -7.20
C PHE A 105 3.08 -6.42 -7.43
N TYR A 106 2.41 -6.02 -6.34
CA TYR A 106 1.16 -5.27 -6.42
C TYR A 106 1.36 -3.87 -6.99
N LEU A 107 2.46 -3.18 -6.65
CA LEU A 107 2.83 -1.90 -7.26
C LEU A 107 3.01 -2.02 -8.77
N LEU A 108 3.67 -3.09 -9.23
CA LEU A 108 3.85 -3.35 -10.66
C LEU A 108 2.50 -3.62 -11.35
N LEU A 109 1.62 -4.41 -10.72
CA LEU A 109 0.27 -4.65 -11.26
C LEU A 109 -0.53 -3.36 -11.42
N VAL A 110 -0.57 -2.51 -10.39
CA VAL A 110 -1.31 -1.24 -10.43
C VAL A 110 -0.71 -0.29 -11.48
N LEU A 111 0.62 -0.24 -11.62
CA LEU A 111 1.28 0.54 -12.67
C LEU A 111 0.90 0.06 -14.07
N CYS A 112 0.92 -1.25 -14.29
CA CYS A 112 0.49 -1.85 -15.56
C CYS A 112 -0.98 -1.55 -15.84
N GLU A 113 -1.87 -1.69 -14.86
CA GLU A 113 -3.29 -1.39 -15.04
C GLU A 113 -3.52 0.08 -15.39
N ILE A 114 -2.87 1.01 -14.69
CA ILE A 114 -2.91 2.45 -15.01
C ILE A 114 -2.47 2.68 -16.45
N TRP A 115 -1.33 2.13 -16.84
CA TRP A 115 -0.83 2.27 -18.19
C TRP A 115 -1.87 1.80 -19.23
N PHE A 116 -2.43 0.60 -19.05
CA PHE A 116 -3.40 0.05 -20.00
C PHE A 116 -4.72 0.81 -20.04
N VAL A 117 -5.20 1.31 -18.91
CA VAL A 117 -6.46 2.07 -18.82
C VAL A 117 -6.34 3.47 -19.42
N PHE A 118 -5.20 4.14 -19.20
CA PHE A 118 -4.99 5.51 -19.67
C PHE A 118 -4.40 5.60 -21.08
N ARG A 119 -3.86 4.50 -21.65
CA ARG A 119 -3.25 4.50 -23.01
C ARG A 119 -4.17 5.12 -24.08
N GLU A 120 -5.46 4.81 -24.05
CA GLU A 120 -6.41 5.25 -25.08
C GLU A 120 -6.70 6.75 -24.96
N ASP A 121 -6.80 7.25 -23.73
CA ASP A 121 -6.98 8.67 -23.45
C ASP A 121 -5.74 9.48 -23.87
N ILE A 122 -4.54 8.94 -23.63
CA ILE A 122 -3.27 9.55 -24.06
C ILE A 122 -3.22 9.64 -25.59
N ILE A 123 -3.52 8.56 -26.30
CA ILE A 123 -3.51 8.53 -27.77
C ILE A 123 -4.58 9.49 -28.34
N ARG A 124 -5.78 9.51 -27.76
CA ARG A 124 -6.85 10.43 -28.17
C ARG A 124 -6.40 11.88 -28.05
N LYS A 125 -5.83 12.25 -26.90
CA LYS A 125 -5.34 13.61 -26.65
C LYS A 125 -4.21 14.03 -27.60
N VAL A 126 -3.31 13.11 -27.94
CA VAL A 126 -2.25 13.36 -28.93
C VAL A 126 -2.83 13.64 -30.33
N ARG A 127 -3.89 12.92 -30.74
CA ARG A 127 -4.55 13.18 -32.03
C ARG A 127 -5.27 14.52 -32.06
N GLU A 128 -5.96 14.88 -30.98
CA GLU A 128 -6.65 16.17 -30.85
C GLU A 128 -5.70 17.37 -30.89
N THR A 129 -4.47 17.22 -30.37
CA THR A 129 -3.49 18.31 -30.29
C THR A 129 -2.65 18.46 -31.58
N ARG A 130 -2.70 17.48 -32.49
CA ARG A 130 -1.91 17.46 -33.74
C ARG A 130 -2.67 17.99 -34.97
N GLY A 131 -3.93 18.40 -34.82
CA GLY A 131 -4.71 19.13 -35.83
C GLY A 131 -4.85 20.59 -35.44
#